data_AF-A0AAD2GUU6-F1
#
_entry.id   AF-A0AAD2GUU6-F1
#
_cell.length_a   1.000
_cell.length_b   1.000
_cell.length_c   1.000
_cell.angle_alpha   90.00
_cell.angle_beta   90.00
_cell.angle_gamma   90.00
#
_symmetry.space_group_name_H-M   'P 1'
#
loop_
_entity.id
_entity.type
_entity.pdbx_description
1 polymer ?
#
loop_
_entity_poly.entity_id
_entity_poly.type
_entity_poly.pdbx_seq_one_letter_code
_entity_poly.pdbx_strand_id
1 'polypeptide(L)'
;MLHACPDTFGTAGHVISFIPCSEEDVPLTNDIFLPEPDHMADRLWQYPNASSHVTEKFLDHRTMCVHITTGEGKRLETCKTPWDLVISVVHGMLGWLSLFQAGFLHRNVSIVNLLRSDPPLHRPKFTAAVIERVL
;
A
#
# COMPACT_ATOMS: atom_id res chain seq x y z
N MET A 1 -7.39 -7.54 -3.75
CA MET A 1 -6.57 -6.70 -2.85
C MET A 1 -7.43 -6.12 -1.74
N LEU A 2 -8.20 -5.05 -1.93
CA LEU A 2 -9.05 -4.53 -0.84
C LEU A 2 -10.33 -5.34 -0.56
N HIS A 3 -10.85 -6.10 -1.54
CA HIS A 3 -11.98 -7.02 -1.34
C HIS A 3 -11.74 -8.08 -0.25
N ALA A 4 -10.49 -8.42 0.05
CA ALA A 4 -10.13 -9.40 1.09
C ALA A 4 -10.09 -8.78 2.50
N CYS A 5 -10.29 -7.46 2.61
CA CYS A 5 -10.34 -6.71 3.86
C CYS A 5 -11.71 -6.03 4.08
N PRO A 6 -12.85 -6.69 3.82
CA PRO A 6 -14.13 -6.00 3.90
C PRO A 6 -14.37 -5.60 5.36
N ASP A 7 -14.53 -4.28 5.56
CA ASP A 7 -14.91 -3.66 6.83
C ASP A 7 -13.98 -3.93 8.01
N THR A 8 -12.71 -4.24 7.77
CA THR A 8 -11.73 -4.32 8.87
C THR A 8 -11.42 -2.94 9.45
N PHE A 9 -10.99 -2.91 10.72
CA PHE A 9 -10.67 -1.64 11.38
C PHE A 9 -9.61 -0.88 10.57
N GLY A 10 -9.86 0.41 10.32
CA GLY A 10 -8.90 1.28 9.64
C GLY A 10 -8.71 1.01 8.14
N THR A 11 -9.55 0.19 7.51
CA THR A 11 -9.56 0.00 6.05
C THR A 11 -10.78 0.68 5.40
N ALA A 12 -10.57 1.22 4.21
CA ALA A 12 -11.64 1.80 3.42
C ALA A 12 -12.50 0.67 2.82
N GLY A 13 -13.82 0.89 2.75
CA GLY A 13 -14.72 -0.11 2.18
C GLY A 13 -14.43 -0.28 0.69
N HIS A 14 -14.27 -1.50 0.21
CA HIS A 14 -13.94 -1.76 -1.18
C HIS A 14 -15.19 -1.67 -2.07
N VAL A 15 -15.12 -0.94 -3.19
CA VAL A 15 -16.19 -0.92 -4.22
C VAL A 15 -15.77 -1.75 -5.43
N ILE A 16 -14.70 -1.34 -6.10
CA ILE A 16 -14.19 -2.01 -7.29
C ILE A 16 -12.67 -1.84 -7.38
N SER A 17 -12.00 -2.82 -7.98
CA SER A 17 -10.61 -2.69 -8.39
C SER A 17 -10.50 -3.02 -9.87
N PHE A 18 -9.65 -2.30 -10.58
CA PHE A 18 -9.37 -2.61 -11.98
C PHE A 18 -7.94 -2.20 -12.33
N ILE A 19 -7.41 -2.81 -13.39
CA ILE A 19 -6.14 -2.42 -13.98
C ILE A 19 -6.46 -1.35 -15.02
N PRO A 20 -5.94 -0.12 -14.89
CA PRO A 20 -6.09 0.86 -15.94
C PRO A 20 -5.26 0.44 -17.16
N CYS A 21 -5.84 0.61 -18.33
CA CYS A 21 -5.19 0.38 -19.62
C CYS A 21 -5.10 1.69 -20.41
N SER A 22 -4.18 1.74 -21.38
CA SER A 22 -4.14 2.78 -22.41
C SER A 22 -5.34 2.66 -23.37
N GLU A 23 -5.48 3.61 -24.30
CA GLU A 23 -6.49 3.54 -25.38
C GLU A 23 -6.35 2.30 -26.26
N GLU A 24 -5.15 1.68 -26.28
CA GLU A 24 -4.83 0.45 -27.01
C GLU A 24 -5.00 -0.83 -26.16
N ASP A 25 -5.64 -0.72 -24.99
CA ASP A 25 -5.85 -1.82 -24.04
C ASP A 25 -4.55 -2.41 -23.44
N VAL A 26 -3.47 -1.62 -23.43
CA VAL A 26 -2.21 -2.01 -22.80
C VAL A 26 -2.23 -1.63 -21.31
N PRO A 27 -2.04 -2.56 -20.37
CA PRO A 27 -1.98 -2.26 -18.94
C PRO A 27 -0.91 -1.23 -18.61
N LEU A 28 -1.21 -0.32 -17.68
CA LEU A 28 -0.18 0.57 -17.13
C LEU A 28 0.76 -0.25 -16.23
N THR A 29 2.01 -0.39 -16.64
CA THR A 29 3.06 -1.11 -15.91
C THR A 29 4.22 -0.17 -15.51
N ASN A 30 5.17 -0.69 -14.73
CA ASN A 30 6.42 0.00 -14.41
C ASN A 30 7.56 -0.33 -15.40
N ASP A 31 7.29 -1.01 -16.53
CA ASP A 31 8.33 -1.54 -17.40
C ASP A 31 9.27 -0.45 -17.95
N ILE A 32 8.74 0.76 -18.19
CA ILE A 32 9.54 1.92 -18.64
C ILE A 32 10.61 2.36 -17.63
N PHE A 33 10.47 1.97 -16.35
CA PHE A 33 11.43 2.27 -15.28
C PHE A 33 12.41 1.12 -15.03
N LEU A 34 12.18 -0.04 -15.64
CA LEU A 34 13.06 -1.19 -15.50
C LEU A 34 14.21 -1.08 -16.50
N PRO A 35 15.44 -1.48 -16.10
CA PRO A 35 16.55 -1.56 -17.04
C PRO A 35 16.25 -2.57 -18.15
N GLU A 36 16.73 -2.28 -19.35
CA GLU A 36 16.82 -3.29 -20.39
C GLU A 36 17.76 -4.42 -19.94
N PRO A 37 17.52 -5.67 -20.36
CA PRO A 37 18.33 -6.82 -19.96
C PRO A 37 19.83 -6.62 -20.17
N ASP A 38 20.19 -5.99 -21.30
CA ASP A 38 21.57 -5.74 -21.70
C ASP A 38 22.26 -4.62 -20.89
N HIS A 39 21.48 -3.79 -20.19
CA HIS A 39 21.96 -2.63 -19.44
C HIS A 39 21.75 -2.77 -17.92
N MET A 40 21.41 -3.96 -17.43
CA MET A 40 21.12 -4.18 -16.01
C MET A 40 22.31 -3.85 -15.09
N ALA A 41 23.54 -4.17 -15.52
CA ALA A 41 24.75 -3.91 -14.73
C ALA A 41 24.97 -2.42 -14.42
N ASP A 42 24.52 -1.53 -15.31
CA ASP A 42 24.71 -0.08 -15.20
C ASP A 42 23.70 0.59 -14.26
N ARG A 43 22.60 -0.09 -13.94
CA ARG A 43 21.50 0.46 -13.13
C ARG A 43 21.50 -0.06 -11.68
N LEU A 44 22.45 -0.92 -11.34
CA LEU A 44 22.61 -1.47 -9.99
C LEU A 44 23.56 -0.64 -9.15
N TRP A 45 23.30 -0.64 -7.85
CA TRP A 45 24.24 -0.06 -6.90
C TRP A 45 25.50 -0.93 -6.84
N GLN A 46 26.61 -0.43 -7.38
CA GLN A 46 27.88 -1.14 -7.38
C GLN A 46 28.52 -1.04 -5.99
N TYR A 47 28.29 -2.06 -5.15
CA TYR A 47 28.99 -2.20 -3.88
C TYR A 47 30.37 -2.85 -4.10
N PRO A 48 31.46 -2.31 -3.52
CA PRO A 48 32.76 -2.95 -3.56
C PRO A 48 32.67 -4.39 -3.01
N ASN A 49 33.21 -5.36 -3.74
CA ASN A 49 33.24 -6.80 -3.41
C ASN A 49 31.89 -7.54 -3.46
N ALA A 50 30.82 -6.92 -3.97
CA ALA A 50 29.60 -7.65 -4.24
C ALA A 50 29.73 -8.41 -5.58
N SER A 51 29.70 -9.74 -5.55
CA SER A 51 29.53 -10.57 -6.74
C SER A 51 28.10 -10.37 -7.26
N SER A 52 27.95 -9.43 -8.19
CA SER A 52 26.67 -9.08 -8.80
C SER A 52 26.30 -10.11 -9.87
N HIS A 53 25.81 -11.28 -9.44
CA HIS A 53 25.10 -12.20 -10.32
C HIS A 53 23.65 -11.73 -10.45
N VAL A 54 23.43 -10.67 -11.22
CA VAL A 54 22.06 -10.21 -11.51
C VAL A 54 21.55 -10.92 -12.75
N THR A 55 20.40 -11.55 -12.58
CA THR A 55 19.60 -12.18 -13.64
C THR A 55 18.29 -11.43 -13.79
N GLU A 56 17.64 -11.52 -14.95
CA GLU A 56 16.33 -10.89 -15.20
C GLU A 56 15.28 -11.25 -14.14
N LYS A 57 15.44 -12.39 -13.45
CA LYS A 57 14.59 -12.81 -12.33
C LYS A 57 14.50 -11.79 -11.19
N PHE A 58 15.41 -10.83 -11.09
CA PHE A 58 15.36 -9.78 -10.07
C PHE A 58 14.59 -8.53 -10.51
N LEU A 59 14.10 -8.47 -11.75
CA LEU A 59 13.24 -7.38 -12.21
C LEU A 59 11.85 -7.51 -11.56
N ASP A 60 11.48 -6.49 -10.79
CA ASP A 60 10.19 -6.41 -10.13
C ASP A 60 9.18 -5.76 -11.07
N HIS A 61 8.64 -6.56 -11.98
CA HIS A 61 7.55 -6.16 -12.87
C HIS A 61 6.25 -5.97 -12.08
N ARG A 62 5.62 -4.82 -12.27
CA ARG A 62 4.40 -4.43 -11.55
C ARG A 62 3.41 -3.77 -12.50
N THR A 63 2.15 -4.10 -12.30
CA THR A 63 1.02 -3.45 -12.95
C THR A 63 0.32 -2.52 -11.96
N MET A 64 -0.10 -1.34 -12.42
CA MET A 64 -0.92 -0.44 -11.63
C MET A 64 -2.30 -1.09 -11.40
N CYS A 65 -2.80 -1.00 -10.17
CA CYS A 65 -4.16 -1.40 -9.83
C CYS A 65 -4.85 -0.21 -9.16
N VAL A 66 -5.96 0.24 -9.73
CA VAL A 66 -6.77 1.31 -9.18
C VAL A 66 -7.84 0.71 -8.30
N HIS A 67 -8.01 1.29 -7.11
CA HIS A 67 -9.05 0.91 -6.17
C HIS A 67 -10.01 2.07 -5.96
N ILE A 68 -11.30 1.81 -6.16
CA ILE A 68 -12.37 2.73 -5.75
C ILE A 68 -12.90 2.21 -4.42
N THR A 69 -12.92 3.09 -3.42
CA THR A 69 -13.36 2.79 -2.06
C THR A 69 -14.54 3.66 -1.64
N THR A 70 -15.33 3.20 -0.68
CA THR A 70 -16.39 3.97 -0.05
C THR A 70 -15.86 4.90 1.03
N GLY A 71 -16.62 5.96 1.29
CA GLY A 71 -16.34 6.94 2.34
C GLY A 71 -15.63 8.18 1.83
N GLU A 72 -15.85 9.29 2.53
CA GLU A 72 -15.12 10.53 2.32
C GLU A 72 -13.99 10.62 3.35
N GLY A 73 -12.80 10.96 2.86
CA GLY A 73 -11.60 11.08 3.66
C GLY A 73 -11.04 12.49 3.60
N LYS A 74 -10.71 13.08 4.74
CA LYS A 74 -10.00 14.35 4.84
C LYS A 74 -8.52 14.11 5.10
N ARG A 75 -7.67 14.98 4.54
CA ARG A 75 -6.21 14.94 4.76
C ARG A 75 -5.90 15.16 6.24
N LEU A 76 -4.86 14.52 6.75
CA LEU A 76 -4.43 14.71 8.14
C LEU A 76 -4.07 16.16 8.47
N GLU A 77 -3.64 16.94 7.48
CA GLU A 77 -3.38 18.39 7.57
C GLU A 77 -4.60 19.20 8.01
N THR A 78 -5.81 18.65 7.83
CA THR A 78 -7.07 19.29 8.23
C THR A 78 -7.46 19.03 9.69
N CYS A 79 -6.66 18.27 10.44
CA CYS A 79 -6.89 18.04 11.87
C CYS A 79 -6.83 19.36 12.65
N LYS A 80 -7.88 19.62 13.44
CA LYS A 80 -8.02 20.89 14.17
C LYS A 80 -7.19 20.94 15.45
N THR A 81 -6.84 19.78 15.99
CA THR A 81 -6.11 19.65 17.25
C THR A 81 -4.95 18.66 17.12
N PRO A 82 -3.88 18.78 17.92
CA PRO A 82 -2.84 17.77 17.98
C PRO A 82 -3.37 16.38 18.37
N TRP A 83 -4.38 16.34 19.24
CA TRP A 83 -4.98 15.09 19.70
C TRP A 83 -5.72 14.36 18.56
N ASP A 84 -6.44 15.10 17.72
CA ASP A 84 -7.09 14.56 16.53
C ASP A 84 -6.09 13.91 15.57
N LEU A 85 -4.92 14.54 15.39
CA LEU A 85 -3.85 14.00 14.56
C LEU A 85 -3.30 12.71 15.16
N VAL A 86 -3.01 12.70 16.47
CA VAL A 86 -2.51 11.50 17.17
C VAL A 86 -3.48 10.33 17.02
N ILE A 87 -4.78 10.54 17.27
CA ILE A 87 -5.79 9.49 17.10
C ILE A 87 -5.82 9.00 15.65
N SER A 88 -5.81 9.91 14.69
CA SER A 88 -5.88 9.55 13.26
C SER A 88 -4.67 8.73 12.83
N VAL A 89 -3.46 9.09 13.30
CA VAL A 89 -2.23 8.33 13.04
C VAL A 89 -2.30 6.95 13.67
N VAL A 90 -2.70 6.83 14.94
CA VAL A 90 -2.84 5.53 15.62
C VAL A 90 -3.85 4.64 14.89
N HIS A 91 -5.01 5.18 14.51
CA HIS A 91 -6.01 4.44 13.73
C HIS A 91 -5.45 4.00 12.37
N GLY A 92 -4.71 4.88 11.69
CA GLY A 92 -4.03 4.58 10.43
C GLY A 92 -3.01 3.45 10.56
N MET A 93 -2.23 3.42 11.64
CA MET A 93 -1.26 2.34 11.92
C MET A 93 -1.96 1.00 12.15
N LEU A 94 -3.07 0.99 12.90
CA LEU A 94 -3.87 -0.22 13.12
C LEU A 94 -4.56 -0.70 11.83
N GLY A 95 -5.02 0.23 10.99
CA GLY A 95 -5.54 -0.08 9.66
C GLY A 95 -4.48 -0.69 8.74
N TRP A 96 -3.28 -0.11 8.73
CA TRP A 96 -2.13 -0.66 8.02
C TRP A 96 -1.79 -2.07 8.49
N LEU A 97 -1.78 -2.31 9.80
CA LEU A 97 -1.54 -3.65 10.36
C LEU A 97 -2.63 -4.64 9.95
N SER A 98 -3.90 -4.21 9.90
CA SER A 98 -5.01 -5.04 9.42
C SER A 98 -4.83 -5.43 7.95
N LEU A 99 -4.36 -4.50 7.10
CA LEU A 99 -4.00 -4.80 5.71
C LEU A 99 -2.85 -5.81 5.64
N PHE A 100 -1.82 -5.62 6.46
CA PHE A 100 -0.66 -6.49 6.49
C PHE A 100 -1.02 -7.92 6.90
N GLN A 101 -1.86 -8.08 7.92
CA GLN A 101 -2.37 -9.38 8.36
C GLN A 101 -3.22 -10.08 7.28
N ALA A 102 -3.87 -9.31 6.41
CA ALA A 102 -4.59 -9.84 5.25
C ALA A 102 -3.69 -10.13 4.03
N GLY A 103 -2.36 -10.00 4.18
CA GLY A 103 -1.38 -10.27 3.13
C GLY A 103 -1.05 -9.07 2.24
N PHE A 104 -1.45 -7.84 2.62
CA PHE A 104 -1.22 -6.63 1.82
C PHE A 104 -0.24 -5.67 2.49
N LEU A 105 0.87 -5.39 1.81
CA LEU A 105 1.87 -4.44 2.28
C LEU A 105 1.69 -3.08 1.61
N HIS A 106 1.00 -2.15 2.27
CA HIS A 106 0.94 -0.76 1.81
C HIS A 106 2.28 -0.06 2.12
N ARG A 107 3.11 0.15 1.11
CA ARG A 107 4.47 0.70 1.30
C ARG A 107 4.54 2.22 1.38
N ASN A 108 3.51 2.94 0.93
CA ASN A 108 3.53 4.39 0.83
C ASN A 108 2.76 5.07 1.98
N VAL A 109 3.07 4.75 3.23
CA VAL A 109 2.41 5.35 4.40
C VAL A 109 3.01 6.73 4.66
N SER A 110 2.21 7.78 4.50
CA SER A 110 2.63 9.16 4.67
C SER A 110 1.44 10.05 5.03
N ILE A 111 1.71 11.29 5.46
CA ILE A 111 0.66 12.26 5.82
C ILE A 111 -0.31 12.58 4.67
N VAL A 112 0.15 12.45 3.43
CA VAL A 112 -0.65 12.71 2.22
C VAL A 112 -1.48 11.50 1.78
N ASN A 113 -1.11 10.30 2.21
CA ASN A 113 -1.78 9.04 1.82
C ASN A 113 -2.65 8.45 2.93
N LEU A 114 -2.59 9.03 4.13
CA LEU A 114 -3.51 8.72 5.22
C LEU A 114 -4.68 9.70 5.19
N LEU A 115 -5.88 9.16 5.17
CA LEU A 115 -7.12 9.94 5.22
C LEU A 115 -7.87 9.63 6.51
N ARG A 116 -8.37 10.69 7.15
CA ARG A 116 -9.30 10.60 8.27
C ARG A 116 -10.72 10.55 7.71
N SER A 117 -11.50 9.54 8.07
CA SER A 117 -12.91 9.46 7.66
C SER A 117 -13.72 10.65 8.19
N ASP A 118 -14.52 11.27 7.34
CA ASP A 118 -15.51 12.27 7.73
C ASP A 118 -16.84 12.01 6.98
N PRO A 119 -17.94 11.63 7.66
CA PRO A 119 -18.07 11.45 9.11
C PRO A 119 -17.30 10.24 9.65
N PRO A 120 -17.10 10.14 10.98
CA PRO A 120 -16.52 8.96 11.61
C PRO A 120 -17.29 7.68 11.25
N LEU A 121 -16.57 6.65 10.79
CA LEU A 121 -17.17 5.36 10.44
C LEU A 121 -17.15 4.40 11.62
N HIS A 122 -18.28 3.72 11.87
CA HIS A 122 -18.31 2.61 12.81
C HIS A 122 -17.70 1.36 12.17
N ARG A 123 -16.66 0.81 12.79
CA ARG A 123 -15.95 -0.39 12.31
C ARG A 123 -15.84 -1.42 13.43
N PRO A 124 -15.75 -2.73 13.11
CA PRO A 124 -15.37 -3.76 14.06
C PRO A 124 -14.11 -3.37 14.83
N LYS A 125 -14.03 -3.78 16.10
CA LYS A 125 -12.84 -3.52 16.92
C LYS A 125 -11.61 -4.18 16.31
N PHE A 126 -10.49 -3.48 16.34
CA PHE A 126 -9.21 -4.10 16.02
C PHE A 126 -8.96 -5.29 16.96
N THR A 127 -8.67 -6.46 16.38
CA THR A 127 -8.38 -7.68 17.14
C THR A 127 -6.90 -8.03 16.95
N ALA A 128 -6.13 -7.95 18.03
CA ALA A 128 -4.80 -8.52 18.07
C ALA A 128 -4.90 -9.98 18.51
N ALA A 129 -4.58 -10.92 17.64
CA ALA A 129 -4.29 -12.28 18.09
C ALA A 129 -2.91 -12.27 18.75
N VAL A 130 -2.80 -12.84 19.95
CA VAL A 130 -1.50 -13.18 20.53
C VAL A 130 -0.91 -14.26 19.64
N ILE A 131 0.21 -13.97 18.98
CA ILE A 131 0.99 -15.02 18.32
C ILE A 131 1.72 -15.77 19.42
N GLU A 132 1.08 -16.80 19.98
CA GLU A 132 1.76 -17.76 20.86
C GLU A 132 2.76 -18.56 20.02
N ARG A 133 3.99 -18.06 19.95
CA ARG A 133 5.20 -18.68 19.35
C ARG A 133 5.20 -18.81 17.82
N VAL A 134 6.03 -17.99 17.18
CA VAL A 134 6.78 -18.42 16.00
C VAL A 134 8.07 -19.03 16.54
N LEU A 135 8.12 -20.37 16.64
CA LEU A 135 9.35 -21.13 16.84
C LEU A 135 9.97 -21.47 15.48
#